data_AF-A0AAU1FMN5-F1
#
_entry.id   AF-A0AAU1FMN5-F1
#
_cell.length_a   1.000
_cell.length_b   1.000
_cell.length_c   1.000
_cell.angle_alpha   90.00
_cell.angle_beta   90.00
_cell.angle_gamma   90.00
#
_symmetry.space_group_name_H-M   'P 1'
#
loop_
_entity.id
_entity.type
_entity.pdbx_description
1 polymer ?
#
loop_
_entity_poly.entity_id
_entity_poly.type
_entity_poly.pdbx_seq_one_letter_code
_entity_poly.pdbx_strand_id
1 'polypeptide(L)'
;MTITASAPPTHRHPVALARGFLTGGVIGTSLAALVVGVVIESVPLFVTGLGLPVVYGLLFLLAGMPRRAREAAVVPRTALAMIESLEAVGGESSDVPVRFDLTVAPEDAPAYRVEITQDINLVDLPDYRPRGILVVQYPPDRPWRVRIVKRPTPEWEDRAAGARLDTAPGSAMVSGPPEGCAFGFVALLGLLLGAAAVILLFRADLFDQDATAQPPSSSKPSVSSTSSTMVVSSGSGTVALGPDQSFLDKGELRRAIDTLTKDKDARRALTVVVQERLLTVVFAPTGTQAPRFDPRSLPYGRIPALVREAKTTLGSHSPGTWQLTADRLTGSLTLRVGVTGADGTASLEADGRGKVVRRTPAR
;
A
#
# COMPACT_ATOMS: atom_id res chain seq x y z
N MET A 1 34.77 -20.27 45.30
CA MET A 1 33.49 -20.06 44.59
C MET A 1 33.23 -18.57 44.53
N THR A 2 33.43 -17.96 43.38
CA THR A 2 33.28 -16.51 43.18
C THR A 2 31.95 -16.29 42.45
N ILE A 3 31.00 -15.67 43.14
CA ILE A 3 29.67 -15.36 42.60
C ILE A 3 29.80 -14.03 41.85
N THR A 4 29.80 -14.10 40.52
CA THR A 4 29.78 -12.90 39.65
C THR A 4 28.38 -12.29 39.67
N ALA A 5 28.29 -11.05 40.15
CA ALA A 5 27.06 -10.28 40.17
C ALA A 5 26.53 -10.05 38.75
N SER A 6 25.28 -10.43 38.50
CA SER A 6 24.58 -10.15 37.25
C SER A 6 24.28 -8.65 37.16
N ALA A 7 24.66 -8.05 36.03
CA ALA A 7 24.37 -6.66 35.72
C ALA A 7 22.85 -6.45 35.54
N PRO A 8 22.29 -5.30 36.00
CA PRO A 8 20.85 -5.06 35.97
C PRO A 8 20.33 -4.93 34.53
N PRO A 9 19.12 -5.46 34.22
CA PRO A 9 18.54 -5.39 32.89
C PRO A 9 18.24 -3.95 32.51
N THR A 10 18.86 -3.47 31.43
CA THR A 10 18.72 -2.10 30.97
C THR A 10 17.37 -1.92 30.26
N HIS A 11 16.48 -1.10 30.83
CA HIS A 11 15.15 -0.73 30.31
C HIS A 11 15.19 0.07 28.98
N ARG A 12 15.73 -0.48 27.89
CA ARG A 12 15.79 0.16 26.56
C ARG A 12 14.66 -0.22 25.59
N HIS A 13 13.89 -1.26 25.92
CA HIS A 13 12.76 -1.72 25.12
C HIS A 13 11.56 -0.76 25.00
N PRO A 14 11.10 -0.05 26.06
CA PRO A 14 9.86 0.71 25.96
C PRO A 14 10.00 1.95 25.07
N VAL A 15 11.16 2.60 25.08
CA VAL A 15 11.43 3.80 24.26
C VAL A 15 11.51 3.46 22.78
N ALA A 16 12.09 2.31 22.43
CA ALA A 16 12.15 1.85 21.04
C ALA A 16 10.74 1.49 20.50
N LEU A 17 9.91 0.86 21.33
CA LEU A 17 8.53 0.51 20.99
C LEU A 17 7.64 1.76 20.85
N ALA A 18 7.71 2.68 21.81
CA ALA A 18 6.99 3.95 21.73
C ALA A 18 7.37 4.76 20.49
N ARG A 19 8.67 4.78 20.14
CA ARG A 19 9.16 5.44 18.92
C ARG A 19 8.59 4.77 17.66
N GLY A 20 8.56 3.44 17.60
CA GLY A 20 7.97 2.71 16.48
C GLY A 20 6.50 3.04 16.29
N PHE A 21 5.71 3.01 17.37
CA PHE A 21 4.29 3.32 17.33
C PHE A 21 4.03 4.75 16.85
N LEU A 22 4.84 5.71 17.34
CA LEU A 22 4.72 7.11 16.98
C LEU A 22 5.13 7.38 15.52
N THR A 23 6.18 6.71 15.02
CA THR A 23 6.57 6.78 13.60
C THR A 23 5.45 6.27 12.70
N GLY A 24 4.87 5.12 13.05
CA GLY A 24 3.76 4.50 12.34
C GLY A 24 2.53 5.39 12.31
N GLY A 25 2.09 5.84 13.49
CA GLY A 25 0.96 6.73 13.67
C GLY A 25 1.07 7.96 12.80
N VAL A 26 2.20 8.67 12.86
CA VAL A 26 2.40 9.87 12.04
C VAL A 26 2.29 9.56 10.55
N ILE A 27 2.88 8.46 10.05
CA ILE A 27 2.78 8.09 8.64
C ILE A 27 1.33 7.79 8.26
N GLY A 28 0.62 6.99 9.05
CA GLY A 28 -0.77 6.62 8.79
C GLY A 28 -1.73 7.81 8.82
N THR A 29 -1.61 8.66 9.84
CA THR A 29 -2.41 9.88 9.99
C THR A 29 -2.14 10.86 8.84
N SER A 30 -0.88 10.98 8.41
CA SER A 30 -0.49 11.89 7.31
C SER A 30 -1.05 11.42 5.96
N LEU A 31 -0.91 10.12 5.65
CA LEU A 31 -1.43 9.53 4.42
C LEU A 31 -2.96 9.62 4.37
N ALA A 32 -3.65 9.30 5.46
CA ALA A 32 -5.09 9.42 5.55
C ALA A 32 -5.55 10.87 5.46
N ALA A 33 -4.90 11.81 6.14
CA ALA A 33 -5.23 13.23 6.07
C ALA A 33 -5.02 13.82 4.66
N LEU A 34 -4.03 13.34 3.91
CA LEU A 34 -3.78 13.77 2.54
C LEU A 34 -4.89 13.27 1.60
N VAL A 35 -5.27 11.99 1.69
CA VAL A 35 -6.38 11.43 0.88
C VAL A 35 -7.70 12.10 1.23
N VAL A 36 -8.03 12.24 2.52
CA VAL A 36 -9.26 12.89 2.97
C VAL A 36 -9.28 14.38 2.64
N GLY A 37 -8.15 15.08 2.76
CA GLY A 37 -8.03 16.49 2.39
C GLY A 37 -8.23 16.75 0.89
N VAL A 38 -7.82 15.81 0.01
CA VAL A 38 -8.09 15.88 -1.43
C VAL A 38 -9.56 15.63 -1.73
N VAL A 39 -10.22 14.71 -1.02
CA VAL A 39 -11.66 14.43 -1.20
C VAL A 39 -12.54 15.56 -0.68
N ILE A 40 -12.16 16.18 0.44
CA ILE A 40 -12.92 17.27 1.09
C ILE A 40 -12.50 18.67 0.58
N GLU A 41 -11.52 18.77 -0.33
CA GLU A 41 -10.89 20.03 -0.79
C GLU A 41 -10.45 20.96 0.37
N SER A 42 -10.07 20.37 1.51
CA SER A 42 -9.73 21.13 2.71
C SER A 42 -8.24 21.40 2.79
N VAL A 43 -7.87 22.63 2.44
CA VAL A 43 -6.50 23.17 2.55
C VAL A 43 -5.84 22.89 3.91
N PRO A 44 -6.52 23.02 5.07
CA PRO A 44 -5.91 22.74 6.36
C PRO A 44 -5.48 21.28 6.50
N LEU A 45 -6.29 20.32 6.03
CA LEU A 45 -5.96 18.89 6.12
C LEU A 45 -4.81 18.52 5.17
N PHE A 46 -4.75 19.15 4.00
CA PHE A 46 -3.64 18.96 3.07
C PHE A 46 -2.31 19.49 3.64
N VAL A 47 -2.32 20.71 4.21
CA VAL A 47 -1.15 21.31 4.86
C VAL A 47 -0.72 20.52 6.09
N THR A 48 -1.69 20.02 6.88
CA THR A 48 -1.38 19.20 8.07
C THR A 48 -0.84 17.83 7.66
N GLY A 49 -1.42 17.19 6.65
CA GLY A 49 -0.97 15.88 6.13
C GLY A 49 0.43 15.92 5.50
N LEU A 50 0.83 17.05 4.89
CA LEU A 50 2.18 17.22 4.37
C LEU A 50 3.18 17.76 5.42
N GLY A 51 2.71 18.59 6.36
CA GLY A 51 3.55 19.21 7.38
C GLY A 51 3.94 18.26 8.52
N LEU A 52 3.01 17.42 8.97
CA LEU A 52 3.27 16.46 10.06
C LEU A 52 4.43 15.49 9.79
N PRO A 53 4.58 14.86 8.60
CA PRO A 53 5.69 13.96 8.33
C PRO A 53 7.02 14.71 8.16
N VAL A 54 7.00 15.95 7.65
CA VAL A 54 8.20 16.79 7.52
C VAL A 54 8.73 17.20 8.90
N VAL A 55 7.86 17.71 9.77
CA VAL A 55 8.23 18.09 11.14
C VAL A 55 8.69 16.87 11.94
N TYR A 56 8.00 15.73 11.78
CA TYR A 56 8.37 14.49 12.45
C TYR A 56 9.71 13.91 11.96
N GLY A 57 9.93 13.91 10.65
CA GLY A 57 11.21 13.54 10.05
C GLY A 57 12.35 14.41 10.55
N LEU A 58 12.12 15.72 10.65
CA LEU A 58 13.08 16.68 11.18
C LEU A 58 13.41 16.42 12.66
N LEU A 59 12.40 16.18 13.50
CA LEU A 59 12.59 15.82 14.91
C LEU A 59 13.35 14.50 15.08
N PHE A 60 13.05 13.49 14.24
CA PHE A 60 13.78 12.22 14.26
C PHE A 60 15.24 12.41 13.89
N LEU A 61 15.52 13.27 12.91
CA LEU A 61 16.86 13.59 12.44
C LEU A 61 17.64 14.37 13.50
N LEU A 62 17.03 15.38 14.13
CA LEU A 62 17.56 16.14 15.26
C LEU A 62 17.84 15.25 16.49
N ALA A 63 16.92 14.36 16.85
CA ALA A 63 17.11 13.43 17.97
C ALA A 63 18.16 12.34 17.65
N GLY A 64 18.36 12.03 16.37
CA GLY A 64 19.38 11.09 15.90
C GLY A 64 20.79 11.70 15.77
N MET A 65 20.89 13.02 15.53
CA MET A 65 22.16 13.72 15.32
C MET A 65 23.16 13.61 16.47
N PRO A 66 22.82 13.85 17.75
CA PRO A 66 23.80 13.75 18.84
C PRO A 66 24.28 12.31 19.05
N ARG A 67 23.43 11.32 18.76
CA ARG A 67 23.80 9.90 18.79
C ARG A 67 24.70 9.54 17.62
N ARG A 68 24.40 9.98 16.40
CA ARG A 68 25.23 9.76 15.21
C ARG A 68 26.59 10.47 15.30
N ALA A 69 26.63 11.67 15.88
CA ALA A 69 27.87 12.40 16.14
C ALA A 69 28.74 11.68 17.18
N ARG A 70 28.13 11.16 18.26
CA ARG A 70 28.85 10.31 19.23
C ARG A 70 29.31 8.99 18.62
N GLU A 71 28.52 8.38 17.75
CA GLU A 71 28.87 7.16 17.02
C GLU A 71 30.00 7.38 16.00
N ALA A 72 30.12 8.57 15.41
CA ALA A 72 31.22 8.95 14.51
C ALA A 72 32.49 9.42 15.25
N ALA A 73 32.35 9.86 16.51
CA ALA A 73 33.47 10.31 17.33
C ALA A 73 34.24 9.16 18.00
N VAL A 74 33.71 7.94 18.00
CA VAL A 74 34.45 6.77 18.50
C VAL A 74 35.50 6.39 17.45
N VAL A 75 36.77 6.62 17.78
CA VAL A 75 37.89 6.24 16.94
C VAL A 75 37.88 4.72 16.76
N PRO A 76 37.71 4.20 15.53
CA PRO A 76 37.76 2.76 15.29
C PRO A 76 39.17 2.25 15.60
N ARG A 77 39.25 1.15 16.36
CA ARG A 77 40.52 0.48 16.65
C ARG A 77 40.79 -0.58 15.59
N THR A 78 42.05 -0.72 15.19
CA THR A 78 42.51 -1.77 14.28
C THR A 78 42.91 -3.02 15.08
N ALA A 79 42.57 -4.19 14.58
CA ALA A 79 43.02 -5.47 15.11
C ALA A 79 43.19 -6.50 13.99
N LEU A 80 43.88 -7.58 14.30
CA LEU A 80 43.96 -8.74 13.41
C LEU A 80 42.73 -9.62 13.59
N ALA A 81 42.23 -10.18 12.50
CA ALA A 81 41.18 -11.17 12.53
C ALA A 81 41.52 -12.34 11.60
N MET A 82 41.17 -13.54 12.02
CA MET A 82 41.25 -14.74 11.21
C MET A 82 39.88 -15.08 10.63
N ILE A 83 39.82 -15.42 9.35
CA ILE A 83 38.62 -15.96 8.72
C ILE A 83 38.44 -17.42 9.19
N GLU A 84 37.40 -17.71 9.96
CA GLU A 84 37.04 -19.10 10.30
C GLU A 84 36.31 -19.75 9.13
N SER A 85 35.31 -19.05 8.60
CA SER A 85 34.48 -19.49 7.48
C SER A 85 34.06 -18.29 6.64
N LEU A 86 33.77 -18.54 5.36
CA LEU A 86 33.18 -17.55 4.46
C LEU A 86 32.09 -18.23 3.64
N GLU A 87 30.98 -17.53 3.44
CA GLU A 87 29.85 -17.99 2.65
C GLU A 87 29.34 -16.85 1.77
N ALA A 88 29.37 -17.04 0.45
CA ALA A 88 28.82 -16.06 -0.48
C ALA A 88 27.30 -16.16 -0.49
N VAL A 89 26.62 -15.10 -0.04
CA VAL A 89 25.16 -15.04 0.03
C VAL A 89 24.64 -14.52 -1.30
N GLY A 90 24.77 -15.33 -2.36
CA GLY A 90 24.23 -15.13 -3.73
C GLY A 90 24.06 -13.67 -4.22
N GLY A 91 24.90 -13.24 -5.15
CA GLY A 91 24.77 -11.94 -5.84
C GLY A 91 25.09 -12.05 -7.33
N GLU A 92 24.24 -11.47 -8.19
CA GLU A 92 24.47 -11.32 -9.64
C GLU A 92 25.24 -10.03 -9.99
N SER A 93 25.63 -9.27 -8.97
CA SER A 93 26.35 -8.00 -9.08
C SER A 93 27.87 -8.16 -9.00
N SER A 94 28.60 -7.13 -9.47
CA SER A 94 30.07 -7.04 -9.38
C SER A 94 30.60 -7.09 -7.96
N ASP A 95 29.80 -6.65 -6.99
CA ASP A 95 30.06 -6.81 -5.57
C ASP A 95 29.14 -7.91 -5.05
N VAL A 96 29.74 -8.92 -4.41
CA VAL A 96 29.05 -10.07 -3.86
C VAL A 96 28.98 -9.89 -2.34
N PRO A 97 27.79 -9.96 -1.73
CA PRO A 97 27.69 -9.95 -0.28
C PRO A 97 28.22 -11.28 0.27
N VAL A 98 29.31 -11.20 1.04
CA VAL A 98 29.95 -12.37 1.66
C VAL A 98 29.76 -12.29 3.17
N ARG A 99 29.29 -13.40 3.72
CA ARG A 99 29.16 -13.63 5.15
C ARG A 99 30.45 -14.24 5.67
N PHE A 100 31.09 -13.58 6.62
CA PHE A 100 32.35 -13.98 7.23
C PHE A 100 32.14 -14.31 8.70
N ASP A 101 32.59 -15.50 9.10
CA ASP A 101 32.88 -15.78 10.50
C ASP A 101 34.32 -15.38 10.77
N LEU A 102 34.51 -14.40 11.65
CA LEU A 102 35.83 -13.87 11.99
C LEU A 102 36.14 -14.14 13.46
N THR A 103 37.35 -14.61 13.73
CA THR A 103 37.95 -14.57 15.06
C THR A 103 38.82 -13.32 15.15
N VAL A 104 38.37 -12.30 15.88
CA VAL A 104 39.09 -11.03 16.07
C VAL A 104 39.95 -11.13 17.31
N ALA A 105 41.23 -10.79 17.19
CA ALA A 105 42.21 -10.75 18.27
C ALA A 105 42.71 -9.31 18.49
N PRO A 106 42.03 -8.54 19.36
CA PRO A 106 42.54 -7.24 19.80
C PRO A 106 43.87 -7.37 20.55
N GLU A 107 44.73 -6.35 20.47
CA GLU A 107 45.97 -6.30 21.26
C GLU A 107 45.69 -6.16 22.79
N ASP A 108 44.61 -5.44 23.15
CA ASP A 108 44.27 -5.10 24.54
C ASP A 108 43.18 -6.01 25.18
N ALA A 109 42.67 -7.02 24.47
CA ALA A 109 41.48 -7.79 24.91
C ALA A 109 41.53 -9.24 24.41
N PRO A 110 40.81 -10.18 25.07
CA PRO A 110 40.75 -11.56 24.62
C PRO A 110 40.14 -11.67 23.22
N ALA A 111 40.58 -12.69 22.47
CA ALA A 111 40.02 -12.98 21.15
C ALA A 111 38.54 -13.35 21.26
N TYR A 112 37.75 -12.86 20.30
CA TYR A 112 36.30 -13.10 20.24
C TYR A 112 35.87 -13.44 18.82
N ARG A 113 34.73 -14.13 18.68
CA ARG A 113 34.19 -14.51 17.38
C ARG A 113 33.03 -13.60 17.00
N VAL A 114 32.94 -13.22 15.74
CA VAL A 114 31.88 -12.35 15.20
C VAL A 114 31.48 -12.81 13.81
N GLU A 115 30.20 -12.70 13.50
CA GLU A 115 29.64 -12.91 12.17
C GLU A 115 29.37 -11.54 11.54
N ILE A 116 29.91 -11.29 10.36
CA ILE A 116 29.66 -10.06 9.60
C ILE A 116 29.28 -10.36 8.16
N THR A 117 28.50 -9.48 7.55
CA THR A 117 28.26 -9.47 6.11
C THR A 117 28.89 -8.23 5.51
N GLN A 118 29.74 -8.42 4.50
CA GLN A 118 30.41 -7.31 3.81
C GLN A 118 30.44 -7.55 2.30
N ASP A 119 30.22 -6.47 1.55
CA ASP A 119 30.28 -6.49 0.10
C ASP A 119 31.74 -6.48 -0.37
N ILE A 120 32.12 -7.57 -1.03
CA ILE A 120 33.46 -7.77 -1.57
C ILE A 120 33.35 -7.81 -3.09
N ASN A 121 34.31 -7.16 -3.75
CA ASN A 121 34.35 -7.18 -5.20
C ASN A 121 34.70 -8.59 -5.68
N LEU A 122 34.06 -9.07 -6.75
CA LEU A 122 34.32 -10.40 -7.30
C LEU A 122 35.81 -10.64 -7.61
N VAL A 123 36.52 -9.58 -8.02
CA VAL A 123 37.96 -9.64 -8.34
C VAL A 123 38.82 -9.86 -7.08
N ASP A 124 38.41 -9.30 -5.95
CA ASP A 124 39.14 -9.40 -4.68
C ASP A 124 38.77 -10.67 -3.89
N LEU A 125 37.69 -11.37 -4.29
CA LEU A 125 37.20 -12.56 -3.61
C LEU A 125 38.26 -13.68 -3.42
N PRO A 126 39.14 -13.98 -4.41
CA PRO A 126 40.18 -14.99 -4.28
C PRO A 126 41.23 -14.71 -3.19
N ASP A 127 41.36 -13.44 -2.78
CA ASP A 127 42.30 -13.01 -1.73
C ASP A 127 41.79 -13.36 -0.32
N TYR A 128 40.50 -13.64 -0.18
CA TYR A 128 39.88 -14.07 1.07
C TYR A 128 39.80 -15.59 1.14
N ARG A 129 40.64 -16.20 1.97
CA ARG A 129 40.65 -17.66 2.19
C ARG A 129 40.30 -18.02 3.63
N PRO A 130 39.64 -19.17 3.87
CA PRO A 130 39.51 -19.72 5.20
C PRO A 130 40.89 -19.83 5.86
N ARG A 131 40.96 -19.47 7.13
CA ARG A 131 42.17 -19.30 7.96
C ARG A 131 43.12 -18.18 7.52
N GLY A 132 42.73 -17.36 6.55
CA GLY A 132 43.44 -16.14 6.19
C GLY A 132 43.36 -15.13 7.33
N ILE A 133 44.47 -14.41 7.56
CA ILE A 133 44.54 -13.33 8.54
C ILE A 133 44.40 -12.00 7.79
N LEU A 134 43.50 -11.16 8.29
CA LEU A 134 43.20 -9.87 7.73
C LEU A 134 43.14 -8.80 8.81
N VAL A 135 43.21 -7.55 8.39
CA VAL A 135 43.12 -6.39 9.28
C VAL A 135 41.68 -5.93 9.34
N VAL A 136 41.13 -5.87 10.55
CA VAL A 136 39.79 -5.35 10.80
C VAL A 136 39.83 -4.06 11.60
N GLN A 137 38.81 -3.24 11.39
CA GLN A 137 38.46 -2.14 12.28
C GLN A 137 37.21 -2.48 13.05
N TYR A 138 37.25 -2.25 14.36
CA TYR A 138 36.09 -2.38 15.23
C TYR A 138 36.01 -1.19 16.19
N PRO A 139 34.79 -0.69 16.47
CA PRO A 139 34.58 0.28 17.52
C PRO A 139 34.55 -0.45 18.88
N PRO A 140 35.30 0.01 19.91
CA PRO A 140 35.42 -0.70 21.19
C PRO A 140 34.10 -0.78 21.97
N ASP A 141 33.13 0.11 21.72
CA ASP A 141 31.79 0.07 22.31
C ASP A 141 30.85 -0.93 21.62
N ARG A 142 31.18 -1.40 20.41
CA ARG A 142 30.38 -2.35 19.62
C ARG A 142 31.29 -3.38 18.93
N PRO A 143 31.85 -4.33 19.68
CA PRO A 143 32.74 -5.36 19.14
C PRO A 143 32.11 -6.22 18.04
N TRP A 144 30.77 -6.29 17.96
CA TRP A 144 30.06 -6.98 16.87
C TRP A 144 30.05 -6.21 15.53
N ARG A 145 30.43 -4.93 15.50
CA ARG A 145 30.39 -4.09 14.29
C ARG A 145 31.76 -3.99 13.64
N VAL A 146 32.27 -5.12 13.19
CA VAL A 146 33.59 -5.26 12.60
C VAL A 146 33.56 -4.97 11.09
N ARG A 147 34.61 -4.34 10.57
CA ARG A 147 34.78 -4.05 9.13
C ARG A 147 36.16 -4.48 8.65
N ILE A 148 36.21 -5.19 7.53
CA ILE A 148 37.48 -5.57 6.89
C ILE A 148 38.08 -4.33 6.22
N VAL A 149 39.35 -4.06 6.49
CA VAL A 149 40.11 -2.96 5.90
C VAL A 149 40.72 -3.44 4.59
N LYS A 150 40.19 -2.99 3.45
CA LYS A 150 40.66 -3.40 2.11
C LYS A 150 42.10 -2.97 1.79
N ARG A 151 42.57 -1.86 2.39
CA ARG A 151 43.94 -1.35 2.24
C ARG A 151 44.51 -1.00 3.61
N PRO A 152 45.11 -1.96 4.32
CA PRO A 152 45.81 -1.67 5.57
C PRO A 152 47.06 -0.82 5.32
N THR A 153 47.59 -0.18 6.37
CA THR A 153 48.92 0.43 6.27
C THR A 153 49.98 -0.68 6.21
N PRO A 154 51.15 -0.43 5.59
CA PRO A 154 52.18 -1.47 5.38
C PRO A 154 52.58 -2.19 6.68
N GLU A 155 52.68 -1.46 7.78
CA GLU A 155 53.01 -2.03 9.11
C GLU A 155 52.01 -3.08 9.60
N TRP A 156 50.73 -2.96 9.22
CA TRP A 156 49.68 -3.93 9.59
C TRP A 156 49.59 -5.08 8.61
N GLU A 157 49.98 -4.86 7.36
CA GLU A 157 50.08 -5.90 6.33
C GLU A 157 51.21 -6.89 6.67
N ASP A 158 52.38 -6.38 7.05
CA ASP A 158 53.50 -7.21 7.51
C ASP A 158 53.15 -8.04 8.75
N ARG A 159 52.41 -7.45 9.69
CA ARG A 159 51.91 -8.16 10.89
C ARG A 159 50.88 -9.23 10.55
N ALA A 160 49.97 -8.95 9.62
CA ALA A 160 48.98 -9.93 9.18
C ALA A 160 49.65 -11.12 8.46
N ALA A 161 50.68 -10.86 7.66
CA ALA A 161 51.43 -11.90 6.94
C ALA A 161 52.23 -12.84 7.87
N GLY A 162 52.75 -12.31 8.99
CA GLY A 162 53.53 -13.09 9.97
C GLY A 162 52.74 -13.72 11.11
N ALA A 163 51.49 -13.30 11.34
CA ALA A 163 50.70 -13.75 12.47
C ALA A 163 50.19 -15.19 12.30
N ARG A 164 49.96 -15.88 13.41
CA ARG A 164 49.16 -17.10 13.49
C ARG A 164 48.20 -16.93 14.65
N LEU A 165 46.91 -16.85 14.34
CA LEU A 165 45.86 -16.74 15.34
C LEU A 165 45.25 -18.11 15.59
N ASP A 166 45.01 -18.41 16.86
CA ASP A 166 44.27 -19.60 17.26
C ASP A 166 42.76 -19.32 17.22
N THR A 167 41.98 -20.34 16.88
CA THR A 167 40.51 -20.26 16.86
C THR A 167 39.98 -19.96 18.25
N ALA A 168 39.17 -18.90 18.38
CA ALA A 168 38.51 -18.58 19.64
C ALA A 168 37.37 -19.58 19.92
N PRO A 169 37.09 -19.91 21.20
CA PRO A 169 35.99 -20.79 21.57
C PRO A 169 34.64 -20.24 21.07
N GLY A 170 33.74 -21.12 20.60
CA GLY A 170 32.41 -20.72 20.13
C GLY A 170 31.54 -20.00 21.18
N SER A 171 31.85 -20.17 22.47
CA SER A 171 31.21 -19.44 23.58
C SER A 171 31.60 -17.95 23.65
N ALA A 172 32.61 -17.52 22.90
CA ALA A 172 33.03 -16.12 22.76
C ALA A 172 32.40 -15.44 21.51
N MET A 173 31.30 -15.99 20.99
CA MET A 173 30.57 -15.36 19.88
C MET A 173 29.85 -14.10 20.37
N VAL A 174 30.23 -12.96 19.82
CA VAL A 174 29.66 -11.65 20.11
C VAL A 174 28.72 -11.28 18.97
N SER A 175 27.42 -11.41 19.21
CA SER A 175 26.37 -10.98 18.29
C SER A 175 25.83 -9.61 18.64
N GLY A 176 25.41 -8.85 17.62
CA GLY A 176 24.68 -7.60 17.85
C GLY A 176 23.32 -7.87 18.50
N PRO A 177 22.75 -6.89 19.23
CA PRO A 177 21.37 -7.01 19.71
C PRO A 177 20.44 -7.26 18.52
N PRO A 178 19.45 -8.16 18.64
CA PRO A 178 18.57 -8.52 17.54
C PRO A 178 17.91 -7.26 16.98
N GLU A 179 18.13 -6.98 15.70
CA GLU A 179 17.50 -5.85 15.02
C GLU A 179 15.99 -6.12 15.00
N GLY A 180 15.26 -5.26 15.72
CA GLY A 180 13.94 -5.56 16.23
C GLY A 180 12.89 -5.66 15.14
N CYS A 181 12.54 -6.88 14.73
CA CYS A 181 11.31 -7.21 14.01
C CYS A 181 10.06 -6.62 14.73
N ALA A 182 10.10 -6.56 16.06
CA ALA A 182 9.07 -5.93 16.90
C ALA A 182 8.87 -4.42 16.60
N PHE A 183 9.90 -3.70 16.16
CA PHE A 183 9.78 -2.29 15.78
C PHE A 183 8.91 -2.13 14.51
N GLY A 184 9.07 -3.03 13.54
CA GLY A 184 8.27 -3.04 12.30
C GLY A 184 6.80 -3.30 12.56
N PHE A 185 6.47 -4.30 13.40
CA PHE A 185 5.07 -4.61 13.76
C PHE A 185 4.39 -3.48 14.53
N VAL A 186 5.10 -2.85 15.48
CA VAL A 186 4.54 -1.74 16.26
C VAL A 186 4.39 -0.47 15.43
N ALA A 187 5.29 -0.23 14.47
CA ALA A 187 5.13 0.83 13.47
C ALA A 187 3.92 0.56 12.54
N LEU A 188 3.72 -0.67 12.07
CA LEU A 188 2.56 -1.03 11.26
C LEU A 188 1.24 -0.84 12.02
N LEU A 189 1.20 -1.24 13.30
CA LEU A 189 0.01 -1.07 14.14
C LEU A 189 -0.30 0.42 14.39
N GLY A 190 0.71 1.23 14.66
CA GLY A 190 0.56 2.68 14.76
C GLY A 190 0.01 3.29 13.47
N LEU A 191 0.51 2.85 12.31
CA LEU A 191 0.05 3.30 11.00
C LEU A 191 -1.43 2.98 10.76
N LEU A 192 -1.85 1.75 11.04
CA LEU A 192 -3.25 1.34 10.88
C LEU A 192 -4.18 2.13 11.82
N LEU A 193 -3.78 2.34 13.07
CA LEU A 193 -4.57 3.11 14.04
C LEU A 193 -4.65 4.60 13.70
N GLY A 194 -3.54 5.20 13.25
CA GLY A 194 -3.52 6.60 12.80
C GLY A 194 -4.44 6.82 11.59
N ALA A 195 -4.38 5.91 10.60
CA ALA A 195 -5.26 5.96 9.44
C ALA A 195 -6.73 5.76 9.83
N ALA A 196 -7.02 4.76 10.66
CA ALA A 196 -8.38 4.49 11.14
C ALA A 196 -8.96 5.67 11.94
N ALA A 197 -8.16 6.31 12.79
CA ALA A 197 -8.60 7.46 13.58
C ALA A 197 -9.03 8.64 12.69
N VAL A 198 -8.26 8.96 11.64
CA VAL A 198 -8.61 10.02 10.69
C VAL A 198 -9.86 9.67 9.90
N ILE A 199 -9.96 8.44 9.38
CA ILE A 199 -11.12 7.98 8.61
C ILE A 199 -12.39 7.98 9.49
N LEU A 200 -12.28 7.60 10.77
CA LEU A 200 -13.41 7.60 11.69
C LEU A 200 -13.83 9.02 12.13
N LEU A 201 -12.88 9.93 12.35
CA LEU A 201 -13.17 11.33 12.71
C LEU A 201 -13.83 12.08 11.56
N PHE A 202 -13.36 11.88 10.34
CA PHE A 202 -13.92 12.50 9.13
C PHE A 202 -14.99 11.65 8.47
N ARG A 203 -15.45 10.58 9.13
CA ARG A 203 -16.52 9.72 8.63
C ARG A 203 -17.79 10.52 8.36
N ALA A 204 -18.15 11.43 9.25
CA ALA A 204 -19.33 12.26 9.05
C ALA A 204 -19.18 13.10 7.77
N ASP A 205 -18.15 13.93 7.63
CA ASP A 205 -17.94 14.77 6.43
C ASP A 205 -17.73 13.96 5.12
N LEU A 206 -17.04 12.82 5.17
CA LEU A 206 -16.86 11.93 4.00
C LEU A 206 -18.17 11.33 3.51
N PHE A 207 -19.15 11.14 4.41
CA PHE A 207 -20.47 10.60 4.09
C PHE A 207 -21.58 11.68 4.07
N ASP A 208 -21.32 12.91 4.55
CA ASP A 208 -22.22 14.08 4.50
C ASP A 208 -21.98 14.97 3.28
N GLN A 209 -20.91 14.76 2.50
CA GLN A 209 -20.75 15.43 1.19
C GLN A 209 -21.88 15.08 0.20
N ASP A 210 -22.64 14.02 0.45
CA ASP A 210 -23.88 13.73 -0.29
C ASP A 210 -25.13 14.41 0.33
N ALA A 211 -25.04 15.02 1.52
CA ALA A 211 -26.18 15.54 2.28
C ALA A 211 -26.13 17.05 2.63
N THR A 212 -24.97 17.73 2.55
CA THR A 212 -24.82 19.14 2.97
C THR A 212 -24.54 20.15 1.85
N ALA A 213 -25.09 19.92 0.66
CA ALA A 213 -25.31 21.03 -0.28
C ALA A 213 -26.54 21.86 0.14
N GLN A 214 -26.47 22.54 1.29
CA GLN A 214 -27.47 23.52 1.70
C GLN A 214 -27.09 24.91 1.16
N PRO A 215 -27.97 25.58 0.36
CA PRO A 215 -27.59 26.71 -0.47
C PRO A 215 -27.48 28.03 0.32
N PRO A 216 -26.60 28.96 -0.07
CA PRO A 216 -26.62 30.32 0.46
C PRO A 216 -27.91 31.02 0.00
N SER A 217 -28.63 31.60 0.96
CA SER A 217 -29.85 32.34 0.75
C SER A 217 -29.60 33.74 0.16
N SER A 218 -30.55 34.16 -0.67
CA SER A 218 -30.82 35.52 -1.16
C SER A 218 -30.01 36.06 -2.35
N SER A 219 -30.40 35.64 -3.56
CA SER A 219 -30.90 36.58 -4.60
C SER A 219 -31.39 35.79 -5.82
N LYS A 220 -32.69 35.91 -6.13
CA LYS A 220 -33.27 35.53 -7.43
C LYS A 220 -32.88 36.61 -8.46
N PRO A 221 -32.67 36.29 -9.76
CA PRO A 221 -33.62 35.49 -10.53
C PRO A 221 -33.06 34.34 -11.40
N SER A 222 -33.96 33.37 -11.60
CA SER A 222 -34.07 32.34 -12.66
C SER A 222 -32.92 32.13 -13.64
N VAL A 223 -32.28 30.94 -13.57
CA VAL A 223 -31.95 30.10 -14.74
C VAL A 223 -31.88 28.63 -14.28
N SER A 224 -32.53 27.72 -15.01
CA SER A 224 -32.52 26.26 -14.80
C SER A 224 -31.15 25.64 -15.12
N SER A 225 -30.57 24.86 -14.20
CA SER A 225 -29.32 24.12 -14.49
C SER A 225 -29.34 22.72 -13.88
N THR A 226 -29.79 21.77 -14.70
CA THR A 226 -29.59 20.33 -14.60
C THR A 226 -28.10 19.97 -14.51
N SER A 227 -27.62 19.49 -13.36
CA SER A 227 -26.24 18.99 -13.23
C SER A 227 -26.23 17.46 -13.39
N SER A 228 -25.65 16.98 -14.51
CA SER A 228 -25.27 15.57 -14.70
C SER A 228 -23.77 15.51 -14.93
N THR A 229 -23.10 14.56 -14.26
CA THR A 229 -21.64 14.42 -14.32
C THR A 229 -21.30 13.25 -15.23
N MET A 230 -20.48 13.50 -16.24
CA MET A 230 -20.07 12.48 -17.21
C MET A 230 -18.55 12.31 -17.19
N VAL A 231 -18.10 11.08 -17.01
CA VAL A 231 -16.68 10.71 -17.05
C VAL A 231 -16.51 9.66 -18.13
N VAL A 232 -15.72 9.95 -19.16
CA VAL A 232 -15.46 9.03 -20.28
C VAL A 232 -13.98 8.71 -20.35
N SER A 233 -13.64 7.44 -20.15
CA SER A 233 -12.32 6.87 -20.32
C SER A 233 -12.27 5.96 -21.56
N SER A 234 -11.07 5.57 -21.97
CA SER A 234 -10.84 4.76 -23.18
C SER A 234 -11.52 3.39 -23.15
N GLY A 235 -11.76 2.82 -21.95
CA GLY A 235 -12.37 1.51 -21.75
C GLY A 235 -13.75 1.52 -21.06
N SER A 236 -14.17 2.64 -20.49
CA SER A 236 -15.45 2.76 -19.80
C SER A 236 -15.98 4.19 -19.81
N GLY A 237 -17.31 4.33 -19.83
CA GLY A 237 -17.98 5.61 -19.70
C GLY A 237 -18.99 5.56 -18.57
N THR A 238 -18.95 6.53 -17.67
CA THR A 238 -19.85 6.63 -16.53
C THR A 238 -20.63 7.94 -16.61
N VAL A 239 -21.94 7.87 -16.36
CA VAL A 239 -22.83 9.03 -16.26
C VAL A 239 -23.57 8.94 -14.93
N ALA A 240 -23.45 9.99 -14.12
CA ALA A 240 -24.22 10.18 -12.91
C ALA A 240 -25.29 11.26 -13.14
N LEU A 241 -26.54 10.93 -12.84
CA LEU A 241 -27.66 11.87 -12.83
C LEU A 241 -27.78 12.56 -11.47
N GLY A 242 -28.25 13.82 -11.48
CA GLY A 242 -28.50 14.59 -10.27
C GLY A 242 -29.66 14.05 -9.42
N PRO A 243 -29.89 14.62 -8.22
CA PRO A 243 -30.82 14.10 -7.23
C PRO A 243 -32.29 14.02 -7.68
N ASP A 244 -32.71 14.86 -8.63
CA ASP A 244 -34.09 14.88 -9.14
C ASP A 244 -34.27 14.11 -10.46
N GLN A 245 -33.28 13.33 -10.89
CA GLN A 245 -33.28 12.65 -12.18
C GLN A 245 -33.09 11.14 -12.04
N SER A 246 -33.76 10.38 -12.90
CA SER A 246 -33.72 8.92 -12.91
C SER A 246 -33.55 8.40 -14.33
N PHE A 247 -32.78 7.32 -14.50
CA PHE A 247 -32.70 6.63 -15.79
C PHE A 247 -34.00 5.95 -16.20
N LEU A 248 -34.97 5.85 -15.29
CA LEU A 248 -36.33 5.38 -15.60
C LEU A 248 -37.20 6.46 -16.23
N ASP A 249 -36.76 7.73 -16.19
CA ASP A 249 -37.48 8.84 -16.79
C ASP A 249 -37.45 8.73 -18.32
N LYS A 250 -38.51 9.28 -18.95
CA LYS A 250 -38.78 9.07 -20.36
C LYS A 250 -37.64 9.60 -21.24
N GLY A 251 -36.80 8.68 -21.72
CA GLY A 251 -35.74 8.96 -22.68
C GLY A 251 -34.39 9.35 -22.06
N GLU A 252 -34.27 9.44 -20.73
CA GLU A 252 -33.00 9.83 -20.08
C GLU A 252 -31.90 8.78 -20.27
N LEU A 253 -32.22 7.49 -20.11
CA LEU A 253 -31.27 6.41 -20.39
C LEU A 253 -30.78 6.44 -21.85
N ARG A 254 -31.68 6.71 -22.80
CA ARG A 254 -31.32 6.83 -24.21
C ARG A 254 -30.40 8.03 -24.43
N ARG A 255 -30.71 9.18 -23.84
CA ARG A 255 -29.92 10.41 -23.95
C ARG A 255 -28.51 10.21 -23.38
N ALA A 256 -28.39 9.55 -22.23
CA ALA A 256 -27.10 9.30 -21.60
C ALA A 256 -26.23 8.36 -22.44
N ILE A 257 -26.81 7.28 -22.98
CA ILE A 257 -26.09 6.36 -23.88
C ILE A 257 -25.73 7.02 -25.20
N ASP A 258 -26.64 7.81 -25.79
CA ASP A 258 -26.37 8.57 -27.01
C ASP A 258 -25.22 9.57 -26.80
N THR A 259 -25.12 10.17 -25.61
CA THR A 259 -24.01 11.09 -25.28
C THR A 259 -22.69 10.34 -25.08
N LEU A 260 -22.69 9.19 -24.40
CA LEU A 260 -21.51 8.32 -24.24
C LEU A 260 -21.02 7.71 -25.57
N THR A 261 -21.90 7.58 -26.55
CA THR A 261 -21.62 6.97 -27.86
C THR A 261 -21.54 8.00 -29.01
N LYS A 262 -21.55 9.29 -28.69
CA LYS A 262 -21.62 10.39 -29.68
C LYS A 262 -20.38 10.48 -30.56
N ASP A 263 -19.22 10.05 -30.04
CA ASP A 263 -17.97 10.03 -30.79
C ASP A 263 -17.98 8.83 -31.77
N LYS A 264 -18.01 9.15 -33.07
CA LYS A 264 -18.25 8.19 -34.15
C LYS A 264 -17.10 7.19 -34.27
N ASP A 265 -17.31 6.00 -33.73
CA ASP A 265 -17.31 4.73 -34.46
C ASP A 265 -17.47 3.58 -33.45
N ALA A 266 -18.63 2.92 -33.50
CA ALA A 266 -18.85 1.55 -33.02
C ALA A 266 -18.15 1.14 -31.70
N ARG A 267 -18.25 1.95 -30.64
CA ARG A 267 -17.90 1.52 -29.28
C ARG A 267 -18.91 0.47 -28.81
N ARG A 268 -18.75 -0.75 -29.31
CA ARG A 268 -19.57 -1.88 -28.91
C ARG A 268 -19.29 -2.16 -27.44
N ALA A 269 -20.33 -2.19 -26.63
CA ALA A 269 -20.21 -2.48 -25.22
C ALA A 269 -20.06 -3.97 -24.99
N LEU A 270 -19.31 -4.31 -23.94
CA LEU A 270 -19.29 -5.63 -23.33
C LEU A 270 -20.45 -5.76 -22.34
N THR A 271 -20.69 -4.70 -21.56
CA THR A 271 -21.70 -4.68 -20.52
C THR A 271 -22.17 -3.25 -20.28
N VAL A 272 -23.47 -3.09 -20.06
CA VAL A 272 -24.08 -1.83 -19.57
C VAL A 272 -24.69 -2.13 -18.21
N VAL A 273 -24.28 -1.38 -17.19
CA VAL A 273 -24.83 -1.47 -15.84
C VAL A 273 -25.50 -0.15 -15.50
N VAL A 274 -26.75 -0.21 -15.09
CA VAL A 274 -27.51 0.94 -14.60
C VAL A 274 -27.90 0.65 -13.16
N GLN A 275 -27.40 1.43 -12.23
CA GLN A 275 -27.73 1.35 -10.82
C GLN A 275 -28.34 2.68 -10.40
N GLU A 276 -29.65 2.72 -10.29
CA GLU A 276 -30.43 3.91 -9.92
C GLU A 276 -30.11 5.17 -10.76
N ARG A 277 -29.14 5.97 -10.33
CA ARG A 277 -28.69 7.22 -10.95
C ARG A 277 -27.29 7.14 -11.57
N LEU A 278 -26.64 5.97 -11.52
CA LEU A 278 -25.34 5.71 -12.10
C LEU A 278 -25.46 4.77 -13.31
N LEU A 279 -25.03 5.23 -14.48
CA LEU A 279 -24.89 4.44 -15.69
C LEU A 279 -23.42 4.20 -15.95
N THR A 280 -23.01 2.95 -16.02
CA THR A 280 -21.64 2.55 -16.39
C THR A 280 -21.69 1.68 -17.64
N VAL A 281 -20.97 2.09 -18.68
CA VAL A 281 -20.82 1.35 -19.93
C VAL A 281 -19.37 0.90 -20.04
N VAL A 282 -19.15 -0.41 -20.15
CA VAL A 282 -17.82 -0.98 -20.39
C VAL A 282 -17.67 -1.25 -21.88
N PHE A 283 -16.71 -0.60 -22.52
CA PHE A 283 -16.45 -0.73 -23.94
C PHE A 283 -15.43 -1.83 -24.22
N ALA A 284 -15.62 -2.57 -25.32
CA ALA A 284 -14.65 -3.59 -25.72
C ALA A 284 -13.34 -2.95 -26.22
N PRO A 285 -12.17 -3.41 -25.76
CA PRO A 285 -10.89 -2.99 -26.32
C PRO A 285 -10.81 -3.35 -27.81
N THR A 286 -10.20 -2.48 -28.61
CA THR A 286 -9.95 -2.73 -30.04
C THR A 286 -9.13 -4.02 -30.22
N GLY A 287 -9.65 -4.98 -30.99
CA GLY A 287 -8.97 -6.24 -31.30
C GLY A 287 -9.44 -7.50 -30.55
N THR A 288 -10.39 -7.39 -29.61
CA THR A 288 -10.82 -8.54 -28.77
C THR A 288 -12.00 -9.34 -29.33
N GLN A 289 -11.91 -10.66 -29.46
CA GLN A 289 -13.02 -11.53 -29.97
C GLN A 289 -14.22 -11.69 -28.99
N ALA A 290 -14.33 -10.85 -27.96
CA ALA A 290 -15.43 -10.91 -27.00
C ALA A 290 -16.80 -10.65 -27.68
N PRO A 291 -17.90 -11.24 -27.17
CA PRO A 291 -19.24 -10.98 -27.68
C PRO A 291 -19.63 -9.53 -27.41
N ARG A 292 -19.72 -8.76 -28.48
CA ARG A 292 -19.97 -7.31 -28.48
C ARG A 292 -21.43 -7.02 -28.81
N PHE A 293 -22.02 -5.99 -28.20
CA PHE A 293 -23.33 -5.47 -28.60
C PHE A 293 -23.33 -3.95 -28.74
N ASP A 294 -24.27 -3.43 -29.54
CA ASP A 294 -24.49 -1.99 -29.66
C ASP A 294 -25.40 -1.54 -28.49
N PRO A 295 -24.92 -0.65 -27.60
CA PRO A 295 -25.74 -0.08 -26.53
C PRO A 295 -27.04 0.53 -27.03
N ARG A 296 -27.07 1.07 -28.26
CA ARG A 296 -28.25 1.71 -28.87
C ARG A 296 -29.36 0.74 -29.23
N SER A 297 -29.07 -0.56 -29.29
CA SER A 297 -30.06 -1.59 -29.59
C SER A 297 -30.87 -2.04 -28.38
N LEU A 298 -30.58 -1.50 -27.19
CA LEU A 298 -31.32 -1.79 -25.97
C LEU A 298 -32.79 -1.33 -26.06
N PRO A 299 -33.75 -2.11 -25.53
CA PRO A 299 -35.17 -1.75 -25.56
C PRO A 299 -35.51 -0.71 -24.50
N TYR A 300 -35.06 0.54 -24.69
CA TYR A 300 -35.22 1.65 -23.74
C TYR A 300 -36.66 1.88 -23.28
N GLY A 301 -37.64 1.67 -24.17
CA GLY A 301 -39.06 1.81 -23.83
C GLY A 301 -39.59 0.72 -22.90
N ARG A 302 -38.94 -0.44 -22.82
CA ARG A 302 -39.39 -1.59 -21.98
C ARG A 302 -38.65 -1.66 -20.64
N ILE A 303 -37.44 -1.10 -20.54
CA ILE A 303 -36.65 -1.10 -19.31
C ILE A 303 -37.42 -0.54 -18.09
N PRO A 304 -38.10 0.63 -18.17
CA PRO A 304 -38.88 1.13 -17.04
C PRO A 304 -40.06 0.25 -16.66
N ALA A 305 -40.61 -0.52 -17.60
CA ALA A 305 -41.66 -1.49 -17.30
C ALA A 305 -41.08 -2.73 -16.60
N LEU A 306 -39.92 -3.24 -17.04
CA LEU A 306 -39.24 -4.38 -16.43
C LEU A 306 -38.82 -4.10 -14.98
N VAL A 307 -38.31 -2.89 -14.70
CA VAL A 307 -37.94 -2.49 -13.34
C VAL A 307 -39.18 -2.35 -12.45
N ARG A 308 -40.27 -1.75 -12.96
CA ARG A 308 -41.53 -1.69 -12.21
C ARG A 308 -42.10 -3.08 -11.95
N GLU A 309 -42.09 -3.96 -12.93
CA GLU A 309 -42.54 -5.34 -12.80
C GLU A 309 -41.70 -6.09 -11.75
N ALA A 310 -40.37 -5.96 -11.78
CA ALA A 310 -39.50 -6.58 -10.79
C ALA A 310 -39.75 -6.05 -9.37
N LYS A 311 -40.01 -4.73 -9.22
CA LYS A 311 -40.32 -4.12 -7.92
C LYS A 311 -41.67 -4.55 -7.35
N THR A 312 -42.69 -4.78 -8.19
CA THR A 312 -44.05 -5.08 -7.73
C THR A 312 -44.36 -6.58 -7.63
N THR A 313 -43.74 -7.42 -8.47
CA THR A 313 -44.13 -8.84 -8.60
C THR A 313 -43.25 -9.82 -7.84
N LEU A 314 -42.07 -9.41 -7.36
CA LEU A 314 -41.07 -10.32 -6.81
C LEU A 314 -40.99 -10.36 -5.27
N GLY A 315 -42.03 -9.90 -4.58
CA GLY A 315 -42.23 -10.13 -3.14
C GLY A 315 -41.44 -9.21 -2.20
N SER A 316 -40.61 -8.30 -2.71
CA SER A 316 -39.96 -7.26 -1.89
C SER A 316 -40.95 -6.14 -1.58
N HIS A 317 -41.47 -6.06 -0.35
CA HIS A 317 -42.57 -5.12 -0.03
C HIS A 317 -42.12 -3.65 0.07
N SER A 318 -40.83 -3.37 -0.12
CA SER A 318 -40.26 -2.02 -0.33
C SER A 318 -38.82 -2.16 -0.85
N PRO A 319 -38.62 -2.25 -2.17
CA PRO A 319 -37.27 -2.38 -2.73
C PRO A 319 -36.51 -1.06 -2.58
N GLY A 320 -35.44 -1.08 -1.79
CA GLY A 320 -34.58 0.07 -1.54
C GLY A 320 -33.75 0.44 -2.76
N THR A 321 -33.25 -0.56 -3.50
CA THR A 321 -32.35 -0.33 -4.64
C THR A 321 -32.66 -1.24 -5.83
N TRP A 322 -32.27 -0.81 -7.04
CA TRP A 322 -32.40 -1.61 -8.26
C TRP A 322 -31.18 -1.47 -9.15
N GLN A 323 -30.86 -2.56 -9.85
CA GLN A 323 -29.75 -2.62 -10.80
C GLN A 323 -30.21 -3.32 -12.07
N LEU A 324 -29.91 -2.73 -13.23
CA LEU A 324 -30.06 -3.35 -14.54
C LEU A 324 -28.67 -3.67 -15.10
N THR A 325 -28.44 -4.92 -15.48
CA THR A 325 -27.25 -5.34 -16.21
C THR A 325 -27.67 -5.84 -17.59
N ALA A 326 -27.09 -5.28 -18.64
CA ALA A 326 -27.24 -5.75 -20.00
C ALA A 326 -25.91 -6.29 -20.52
N ASP A 327 -25.87 -7.55 -20.90
CA ASP A 327 -24.68 -8.20 -21.44
C ASP A 327 -25.03 -9.18 -22.57
N ARG A 328 -24.00 -9.61 -23.31
CA ARG A 328 -24.14 -10.60 -24.39
C ARG A 328 -23.25 -11.83 -24.16
N LEU A 329 -22.91 -12.13 -22.91
CA LEU A 329 -21.91 -13.17 -22.59
C LEU A 329 -22.38 -14.56 -23.01
N THR A 330 -23.69 -14.81 -23.02
CA THR A 330 -24.32 -16.08 -23.42
C THR A 330 -24.70 -16.12 -24.91
N GLY A 331 -24.22 -15.17 -25.72
CA GLY A 331 -24.44 -15.09 -27.17
C GLY A 331 -25.71 -14.32 -27.58
N SER A 332 -26.80 -14.43 -26.81
CA SER A 332 -27.96 -13.55 -26.92
C SER A 332 -27.84 -12.37 -25.96
N LEU A 333 -28.42 -11.22 -26.32
CA LEU A 333 -28.48 -10.06 -25.42
C LEU A 333 -29.45 -10.39 -24.28
N THR A 334 -28.96 -10.35 -23.05
CA THR A 334 -29.73 -10.60 -21.83
C THR A 334 -29.79 -9.32 -21.00
N LEU A 335 -30.97 -9.05 -20.45
CA LEU A 335 -31.26 -7.94 -19.55
C LEU A 335 -31.60 -8.53 -18.18
N ARG A 336 -30.73 -8.38 -17.19
CA ARG A 336 -31.00 -8.80 -15.81
C ARG A 336 -31.31 -7.58 -14.96
N VAL A 337 -32.51 -7.57 -14.39
CA VAL A 337 -32.94 -6.59 -13.39
C VAL A 337 -32.85 -7.23 -12.01
N GLY A 338 -31.92 -6.78 -11.19
CA GLY A 338 -31.84 -7.10 -9.77
C GLY A 338 -32.58 -6.04 -8.95
N VAL A 339 -33.32 -6.49 -7.94
CA VAL A 339 -34.02 -5.62 -7.00
C VAL A 339 -33.65 -6.09 -5.59
N THR A 340 -33.22 -5.18 -4.74
CA THR A 340 -32.82 -5.47 -3.36
C THR A 340 -33.72 -4.71 -2.41
N GLY A 341 -34.35 -5.43 -1.48
CA GLY A 341 -35.18 -4.87 -0.43
C GLY A 341 -34.85 -5.46 0.93
N ALA A 342 -35.60 -5.05 1.95
CA ALA A 342 -35.45 -5.57 3.32
C ALA A 342 -35.63 -7.10 3.40
N ASP A 343 -36.46 -7.66 2.52
CA ASP A 343 -36.83 -9.09 2.47
C ASP A 343 -35.89 -9.93 1.58
N GLY A 344 -34.76 -9.37 1.13
CA GLY A 344 -33.76 -10.05 0.30
C GLY A 344 -33.67 -9.55 -1.14
N THR A 345 -33.00 -10.32 -2.00
CA THR A 345 -32.72 -9.97 -3.40
C THR A 345 -33.57 -10.77 -4.36
N ALA A 346 -34.30 -10.08 -5.23
CA ALA A 346 -35.02 -10.68 -6.34
C ALA A 346 -34.36 -10.34 -7.68
N SER A 347 -34.56 -11.18 -8.70
CA SER A 347 -34.08 -10.88 -10.05
C SER A 347 -35.06 -11.29 -11.15
N LEU A 348 -35.09 -10.49 -12.21
CA LEU A 348 -35.88 -10.69 -13.41
C LEU A 348 -34.94 -10.69 -14.60
N GLU A 349 -35.00 -11.72 -15.44
CA GLU A 349 -34.22 -11.80 -16.68
C GLU A 349 -35.14 -11.64 -17.88
N ALA A 350 -34.75 -10.79 -18.82
CA ALA A 350 -35.43 -10.54 -20.08
C ALA A 350 -34.46 -10.69 -21.27
N ASP A 351 -35.01 -10.97 -22.45
CA ASP A 351 -34.24 -11.02 -23.69
C ASP A 351 -33.96 -9.62 -24.27
N GLY A 352 -33.16 -9.54 -25.34
CA GLY A 352 -32.85 -8.28 -26.03
C GLY A 352 -34.06 -7.53 -26.63
N ARG A 353 -35.27 -8.11 -26.61
CA ARG A 353 -36.53 -7.45 -27.00
C ARG A 353 -37.32 -6.97 -25.78
N GLY A 354 -36.82 -7.19 -24.57
CA GLY A 354 -37.48 -6.85 -23.31
C GLY A 354 -38.65 -7.79 -22.97
N LYS A 355 -38.62 -9.04 -23.45
CA LYS A 355 -39.56 -10.09 -23.03
C LYS A 355 -38.96 -10.86 -21.86
N VAL A 356 -39.72 -10.99 -20.78
CA VAL A 356 -39.29 -11.72 -19.57
C VAL A 356 -39.13 -13.21 -19.89
N VAL A 357 -37.95 -13.75 -19.57
CA VAL A 357 -37.59 -15.16 -19.79
C VAL A 357 -37.54 -15.91 -18.46
N ARG A 358 -37.14 -15.25 -17.37
CA ARG A 358 -37.01 -15.88 -16.05
C ARG A 358 -37.33 -14.90 -14.93
N ARG A 359 -37.98 -15.41 -13.87
CA ARG A 359 -38.23 -14.67 -12.63
C ARG A 359 -37.65 -15.48 -11.47
N THR A 360 -36.91 -14.81 -10.60
CA THR A 360 -36.35 -15.39 -9.38
C THR A 360 -36.82 -14.51 -8.21
N PRO A 361 -37.76 -14.97 -7.38
CA PRO A 361 -38.29 -14.19 -6.26
C PRO A 361 -37.23 -14.00 -5.16
N ALA A 362 -37.47 -13.05 -4.26
CA ALA A 362 -36.65 -12.86 -3.07
C ALA A 362 -36.68 -14.13 -2.19
N ARG A 363 -35.54 -14.46 -1.58
CA ARG A 363 -35.36 -15.63 -0.73
C ARG A 363 -34.86 -15.25 0.64
#